data_AF-A0A7C5S0J9-F1
#
_entry.id   AF-A0A7C5S0J9-F1
#
_cell.length_a   1.000
_cell.length_b   1.000
_cell.length_c   1.000
_cell.angle_alpha   90.00
_cell.angle_beta   90.00
_cell.angle_gamma   90.00
#
_symmetry.space_group_name_H-M   'P 1'
#
loop_
_entity.id
_entity.type
_entity.pdbx_description
1 polymer ?
#
loop_
_entity_poly.entity_id
_entity_poly.type
_entity_poly.pdbx_seq_one_letter_code
_entity_poly.pdbx_strand_id
1 'polypeptide(L)'
;MIEETVFILEATYNPKFPYRITIKKGEEILLCLWVQDKWPTEGRHIFCIRQGGDEPIEPLEEIERVPVLSLSQYGKRLTIVLDRPINKRSDFLFIRKPYRNKEGEYEQIFWFTQKSIEEKRPSVRLYFPKEEGLDIIIDSREKHPYKFNGCNIQRQRLPVGDYALLIDNQIVSVVERKRFDDLLRMMTNMSELNLIISEL
;
A
#
# COMPACT_ATOMS: atom_id res chain seq x y z
N MET A 1 -15.73 28.78 -2.10
CA MET A 1 -15.06 28.68 -0.79
C MET A 1 -14.39 27.32 -0.75
N ILE A 2 -13.09 27.23 -0.52
CA ILE A 2 -12.43 25.93 -0.35
C ILE A 2 -12.81 25.47 1.05
N GLU A 3 -13.61 24.42 1.15
CA GLU A 3 -13.99 23.86 2.45
C GLU A 3 -12.76 23.27 3.12
N GLU A 4 -12.44 23.79 4.30
CA GLU A 4 -11.31 23.36 5.10
C GLU A 4 -11.56 21.93 5.60
N THR A 5 -10.54 21.07 5.43
CA THR A 5 -10.56 19.72 5.97
C THR A 5 -9.83 19.73 7.30
N VAL A 6 -10.45 19.20 8.36
CA VAL A 6 -9.87 19.17 9.71
C VAL A 6 -9.89 17.75 10.27
N PHE A 7 -8.84 17.44 11.02
CA PHE A 7 -8.71 16.25 11.85
C PHE A 7 -9.02 16.64 13.29
N ILE A 8 -9.89 15.89 13.94
CA ILE A 8 -10.32 16.12 15.32
C ILE A 8 -10.09 14.82 16.10
N LEU A 9 -9.44 14.93 17.26
CA LEU A 9 -9.29 13.87 18.24
C LEU A 9 -10.07 14.23 19.49
N GLU A 10 -10.93 13.33 19.94
CA GLU A 10 -11.81 13.52 21.08
C GLU A 10 -11.62 12.41 22.12
N ALA A 11 -11.78 12.74 23.40
CA ALA A 11 -11.88 11.77 24.48
C ALA A 11 -13.31 11.22 24.59
N THR A 12 -13.42 9.96 24.98
CA THR A 12 -14.69 9.22 25.10
C THR A 12 -14.74 8.52 26.47
N TYR A 13 -15.92 8.07 26.91
CA TYR A 13 -16.04 7.29 28.14
C TYR A 13 -15.92 5.77 27.90
N ASN A 14 -15.71 5.33 26.66
CA ASN A 14 -15.62 3.92 26.33
C ASN A 14 -14.24 3.36 26.77
N PRO A 15 -14.18 2.41 27.73
CA PRO A 15 -12.90 1.92 28.25
C PRO A 15 -12.10 1.11 27.22
N LYS A 16 -12.74 0.57 26.17
CA LYS A 16 -12.05 -0.17 25.09
C LYS A 16 -11.51 0.73 23.99
N PHE A 17 -12.20 1.85 23.75
CA PHE A 17 -11.88 2.84 22.73
C PHE A 17 -12.00 4.25 23.33
N PRO A 18 -11.05 4.64 24.20
CA PRO A 18 -11.11 5.90 24.96
C PRO A 18 -11.00 7.16 24.09
N TYR A 19 -10.74 7.01 22.80
CA TYR A 19 -10.62 8.14 21.88
C TYR A 19 -11.43 7.94 20.61
N ARG A 20 -11.82 9.06 20.01
CA ARG A 20 -12.48 9.11 18.71
C ARG A 20 -11.72 10.04 17.78
N ILE A 21 -11.57 9.63 16.53
CA ILE A 21 -11.00 10.45 15.45
C ILE A 21 -12.11 10.78 14.47
N THR A 22 -12.24 12.06 14.15
CA THR A 22 -13.12 12.56 13.10
C THR A 22 -12.30 13.34 12.08
N ILE A 23 -12.38 12.94 10.80
CA ILE A 23 -11.91 13.75 9.68
C ILE A 23 -13.13 14.30 8.98
N LYS A 24 -13.23 15.62 8.92
CA LYS A 24 -14.36 16.32 8.30
C LYS A 24 -13.90 17.35 7.30
N LYS A 25 -14.72 17.60 6.29
CA LYS A 25 -14.54 18.68 5.31
C LYS A 25 -15.78 19.57 5.37
N GLY A 26 -15.62 20.78 5.90
CA GLY A 26 -16.78 21.57 6.33
C GLY A 26 -17.64 20.81 7.34
N GLU A 27 -18.89 20.55 6.98
CA GLU A 27 -19.85 19.76 7.77
C GLU A 27 -19.89 18.26 7.39
N GLU A 28 -19.26 17.88 6.27
CA GLU A 28 -19.23 16.48 5.83
C GLU A 28 -18.22 15.67 6.66
N ILE A 29 -18.67 14.61 7.30
CA ILE A 29 -17.79 13.65 7.99
C ILE A 29 -17.26 12.64 6.96
N LEU A 30 -15.97 12.75 6.64
CA LEU A 30 -15.29 11.86 5.69
C LEU A 30 -14.91 10.53 6.36
N LEU A 31 -14.52 10.58 7.64
CA LEU A 31 -14.12 9.41 8.40
C LEU A 31 -14.38 9.63 9.88
N CYS A 32 -14.99 8.66 10.56
CA CYS A 32 -15.12 8.65 12.01
C CYS A 32 -14.75 7.28 12.57
N LEU A 33 -13.78 7.26 13.49
CA LEU A 33 -13.18 6.04 14.03
C LEU A 33 -13.08 6.09 15.56
N TRP A 34 -13.46 5.00 16.21
CA TRP A 34 -13.11 4.69 17.59
C TRP A 34 -11.69 4.10 17.64
N VAL A 35 -10.83 4.64 18.51
CA VAL A 35 -9.41 4.27 18.60
C VAL A 35 -8.94 4.06 20.03
N GLN A 36 -7.90 3.26 20.21
CA GLN A 36 -7.43 2.83 21.53
C GLN A 36 -6.41 3.78 22.17
N ASP A 37 -5.76 4.62 21.38
CA ASP A 37 -4.71 5.53 21.83
C ASP A 37 -4.78 6.84 21.05
N LYS A 38 -4.22 7.92 21.61
CA LYS A 38 -4.27 9.27 21.02
C LYS A 38 -3.48 9.38 19.73
N TRP A 39 -2.39 8.62 19.61
CA TRP A 39 -1.48 8.63 18.47
C TRP A 39 -0.77 7.27 18.37
N PRO A 40 -0.56 6.70 17.16
CA PRO A 40 0.21 5.47 17.01
C PRO A 40 1.65 5.70 17.46
N THR A 41 2.10 4.89 18.41
CA THR A 41 3.51 4.86 18.85
C THR A 41 4.39 4.18 17.80
N GLU A 42 5.70 4.41 17.88
CA GLU A 42 6.69 3.85 16.96
C GLU A 42 6.54 2.31 16.84
N GLY A 43 6.62 1.78 15.62
CA GLY A 43 6.41 0.37 15.29
C GLY A 43 4.99 -0.20 15.49
N ARG A 44 4.03 0.56 16.05
CA ARG A 44 2.67 0.06 16.36
C ARG A 44 1.61 0.59 15.41
N HIS A 45 0.60 -0.25 15.18
CA HIS A 45 -0.64 0.13 14.51
C HIS A 45 -1.75 0.12 15.56
N ILE A 46 -2.55 1.16 15.61
CA ILE A 46 -3.75 1.21 16.44
C ILE A 46 -4.89 0.55 15.67
N PHE A 47 -5.55 -0.41 16.29
CA PHE A 47 -6.79 -0.97 15.75
C PHE A 47 -7.92 0.04 15.92
N CYS A 48 -8.70 0.25 14.87
CA CYS A 48 -9.80 1.20 14.84
C CYS A 48 -11.09 0.50 14.46
N ILE A 49 -12.20 0.99 15.01
CA ILE A 49 -13.56 0.59 14.61
C ILE A 49 -14.24 1.79 13.99
N ARG A 50 -14.88 1.60 12.83
CA ARG A 50 -15.71 2.65 12.22
C ARG A 50 -16.94 2.92 13.08
N GLN A 51 -17.20 4.19 13.37
CA GLN A 51 -18.43 4.57 14.06
C GLN A 51 -19.64 4.27 13.14
N GLY A 52 -20.63 3.55 13.67
CA GLY A 52 -21.90 3.31 12.99
C GLY A 52 -22.82 4.53 13.04
N GLY A 53 -23.67 4.72 12.03
CA GLY A 53 -24.52 5.91 11.87
C GLY A 53 -25.53 6.17 13.01
N ASP A 54 -25.87 5.16 13.80
CA ASP A 54 -26.89 5.24 14.86
C ASP A 54 -26.30 5.20 16.29
N GLU A 55 -24.98 5.26 16.45
CA GLU A 55 -24.36 5.22 17.79
C GLU A 55 -24.54 6.56 18.51
N PRO A 56 -25.10 6.57 19.74
CA PRO A 56 -25.28 7.80 20.50
C PRO A 56 -23.94 8.49 20.72
N ILE A 57 -23.87 9.75 20.33
CA ILE A 57 -22.71 10.61 20.58
C ILE A 57 -22.76 10.97 22.06
N GLU A 58 -22.01 10.24 22.87
CA GLU A 58 -21.72 10.62 24.26
C GLU A 58 -21.10 12.03 24.30
N PRO A 59 -21.11 12.76 25.42
CA PRO A 59 -20.39 14.02 25.49
C PRO A 59 -18.90 13.76 25.23
N LEU A 60 -18.37 14.41 24.19
CA LEU A 60 -16.99 14.25 23.77
C LEU A 60 -16.20 15.50 24.13
N GLU A 61 -15.01 15.29 24.70
CA GLU A 61 -14.07 16.36 24.98
C GLU A 61 -13.07 16.44 23.83
N GLU A 62 -13.06 17.55 23.09
CA GLU A 62 -12.07 17.78 22.03
C GLU A 62 -10.67 17.92 22.64
N ILE A 63 -9.79 16.98 22.33
CA ILE A 63 -8.38 16.98 22.76
C ILE A 63 -7.55 17.78 21.75
N GLU A 64 -7.80 17.57 20.46
CA GLU A 64 -6.97 18.10 19.39
C GLU A 64 -7.80 18.40 18.16
N ARG A 65 -7.51 19.53 17.50
CA ARG A 65 -8.02 19.87 16.17
C ARG A 65 -6.90 20.44 15.31
N VAL A 66 -6.69 19.84 14.14
CA VAL A 66 -5.60 20.20 13.25
C VAL A 66 -6.09 20.27 11.80
N PRO A 67 -5.73 21.33 11.04
CA PRO A 67 -5.98 21.38 9.62
C PRO A 67 -5.30 20.23 8.87
N VAL A 68 -6.01 19.67 7.88
CA VAL A 68 -5.47 18.65 6.97
C VAL A 68 -5.00 19.35 5.70
N LEU A 69 -3.69 19.40 5.51
CA LEU A 69 -3.04 19.99 4.33
C LEU A 69 -3.24 19.13 3.07
N SER A 70 -3.32 17.81 3.24
CA SER A 70 -3.52 16.87 2.13
C SER A 70 -4.23 15.61 2.62
N LEU A 71 -5.17 15.12 1.81
CA LEU A 71 -5.89 13.88 2.02
C LEU A 71 -5.91 13.09 0.71
N SER A 72 -5.44 11.84 0.74
CA SER A 72 -5.27 11.03 -0.48
C SER A 72 -5.63 9.57 -0.23
N GLN A 73 -6.48 9.01 -1.09
CA GLN A 73 -6.88 7.60 -1.03
C GLN A 73 -6.14 6.79 -2.10
N TYR A 74 -5.43 5.75 -1.68
CA TYR A 74 -4.74 4.79 -2.54
C TYR A 74 -5.25 3.39 -2.25
N GLY A 75 -6.25 2.95 -3.02
CA GLY A 75 -6.92 1.66 -2.84
C GLY A 75 -7.50 1.52 -1.43
N LYS A 76 -6.90 0.64 -0.63
CA LYS A 76 -7.30 0.34 0.75
C LYS A 76 -6.68 1.26 1.80
N ARG A 77 -5.90 2.27 1.41
CA ARG A 77 -5.16 3.15 2.32
C ARG A 77 -5.59 4.60 2.15
N LEU A 78 -5.95 5.26 3.24
CA LEU A 78 -6.15 6.71 3.31
C LEU A 78 -4.93 7.33 3.98
N THR A 79 -4.28 8.27 3.31
CA THR A 79 -3.15 9.04 3.84
C THR A 79 -3.59 10.47 4.11
N ILE A 80 -3.23 10.98 5.29
CA ILE A 80 -3.42 12.39 5.66
C ILE A 80 -2.09 13.06 6.00
N VAL A 81 -2.01 14.34 5.68
CA VAL A 81 -0.92 15.23 6.10
C VAL A 81 -1.54 16.38 6.88
N LEU A 82 -1.17 16.51 8.15
CA LEU A 82 -1.66 17.52 9.08
C LEU A 82 -0.76 18.75 9.10
N ASP A 83 -1.31 19.89 9.48
CA ASP A 83 -0.55 21.13 9.67
C ASP A 83 0.08 21.19 11.08
N ARG A 84 1.08 20.32 11.32
CA ARG A 84 1.83 20.25 12.58
C ARG A 84 3.26 19.72 12.38
N PRO A 85 4.20 20.00 13.30
CA PRO A 85 5.59 19.59 13.16
C PRO A 85 5.85 18.10 13.44
N ILE A 86 5.18 17.52 14.44
CA ILE A 86 5.35 16.10 14.86
C ILE A 86 4.10 15.32 14.46
N ASN A 87 4.18 14.01 14.16
CA ASN A 87 3.04 13.20 13.68
C ASN A 87 2.29 13.84 12.50
N LYS A 88 3.05 14.50 11.62
CA LYS A 88 2.53 15.22 10.47
C LYS A 88 1.80 14.30 9.49
N ARG A 89 2.34 13.12 9.21
CA ARG A 89 1.78 12.16 8.26
C ARG A 89 1.23 10.94 8.99
N SER A 90 0.02 10.55 8.64
CA SER A 90 -0.63 9.37 9.18
C SER A 90 -1.47 8.65 8.13
N ASP A 91 -1.66 7.36 8.36
CA ASP A 91 -2.27 6.45 7.42
C ASP A 91 -3.32 5.58 8.10
N PHE A 92 -4.42 5.36 7.40
CA PHE A 92 -5.49 4.44 7.77
C PHE A 92 -5.59 3.34 6.71
N LEU A 93 -5.40 2.09 7.12
CA LEU A 93 -5.49 0.91 6.25
C LEU A 93 -6.79 0.16 6.52
N PHE A 94 -7.61 0.02 5.50
CA PHE A 94 -8.91 -0.65 5.53
C PHE A 94 -8.78 -2.05 4.93
N ILE A 95 -8.96 -3.09 5.75
CA ILE A 95 -8.87 -4.49 5.34
C ILE A 95 -10.22 -5.14 5.54
N ARG A 96 -10.74 -5.86 4.55
CA ARG A 96 -11.86 -6.77 4.73
C ARG A 96 -11.34 -8.19 4.91
N LYS A 97 -11.85 -8.90 5.91
CA LYS A 97 -11.54 -10.31 6.16
C LYS A 97 -12.83 -11.12 6.23
N PRO A 98 -12.86 -12.33 5.66
CA PRO A 98 -13.98 -13.23 5.85
C PRO A 98 -14.09 -13.63 7.33
N TYR A 99 -15.31 -13.78 7.83
CA TYR A 99 -15.51 -14.37 9.14
C TYR A 99 -15.04 -15.83 9.12
N ARG A 100 -14.43 -16.30 10.22
CA ARG A 100 -13.98 -17.71 10.31
C ARG A 100 -15.14 -18.70 10.42
N ASN A 101 -16.22 -18.29 11.08
CA ASN A 101 -17.29 -19.20 11.52
C ASN A 101 -18.67 -18.82 10.96
N LYS A 102 -18.76 -17.83 10.08
CA LYS A 102 -20.02 -17.32 9.52
C LYS A 102 -19.79 -16.86 8.08
N GLU A 103 -20.85 -16.84 7.27
CA GLU A 103 -20.81 -16.18 5.97
C GLU A 103 -20.73 -14.66 6.14
N GLY A 104 -19.95 -14.01 5.27
CA GLY A 104 -19.73 -12.57 5.27
C GLY A 104 -18.30 -12.14 5.60
N GLU A 105 -18.08 -10.83 5.60
CA GLU A 105 -16.79 -10.20 5.88
C GLU A 105 -16.92 -9.15 6.99
N TYR A 106 -15.81 -8.84 7.66
CA TYR A 106 -15.70 -7.72 8.58
C TYR A 106 -14.55 -6.79 8.19
N GLU A 107 -14.74 -5.50 8.47
CA GLU A 107 -13.73 -4.47 8.28
C GLU A 107 -12.77 -4.43 9.48
N GLN A 108 -11.48 -4.40 9.19
CA GLN A 108 -10.42 -4.07 10.13
C GLN A 108 -9.76 -2.78 9.65
N ILE A 109 -9.72 -1.78 10.52
CA ILE A 109 -9.07 -0.51 10.23
C ILE A 109 -7.84 -0.40 11.12
N PHE A 110 -6.71 -0.02 10.53
CA PHE A 110 -5.47 0.21 11.26
C PHE A 110 -4.97 1.62 11.03
N TRP A 111 -4.72 2.35 12.10
CA TRP A 111 -4.11 3.67 12.09
C TRP A 111 -2.63 3.58 12.48
N PHE A 112 -1.74 4.16 11.68
CA PHE A 112 -0.30 4.18 11.94
C PHE A 112 0.34 5.44 11.36
N THR A 113 1.54 5.76 11.85
CA THR A 113 2.35 6.87 11.34
C THR A 113 3.33 6.39 10.30
N GLN A 114 3.94 7.33 9.55
CA GLN A 114 5.01 6.99 8.60
C GLN A 114 6.16 6.19 9.26
N LYS A 115 6.55 6.57 10.48
CA LYS A 115 7.62 5.87 11.24
C LYS A 115 7.28 4.40 11.48
N SER A 116 6.02 4.07 11.78
CA SER A 116 5.57 2.68 11.98
C SER A 116 5.78 1.80 10.75
N ILE A 117 5.78 2.38 9.54
CA ILE A 117 6.01 1.66 8.28
C ILE A 117 7.50 1.43 8.05
N GLU A 118 8.33 2.46 8.27
CA GLU A 118 9.78 2.40 8.03
C GLU A 118 10.46 1.32 8.87
N GLU A 119 9.99 1.12 10.11
CA GLU A 119 10.52 0.09 11.02
C GLU A 119 10.00 -1.31 10.70
N LYS A 120 8.74 -1.43 10.22
CA LYS A 120 8.20 -2.70 9.72
C LYS A 120 8.70 -2.94 8.30
N ARG A 121 9.91 -3.48 8.17
CA ARG A 121 10.34 -4.12 6.92
C ARG A 121 9.28 -5.14 6.51
N PRO A 122 8.55 -4.96 5.39
CA PRO A 122 7.56 -5.93 4.96
C PRO A 122 8.30 -7.25 4.73
N SER A 123 7.94 -8.29 5.50
CA SER A 123 8.44 -9.64 5.29
C SER A 123 7.77 -10.18 4.01
N VAL A 124 8.25 -9.74 2.85
CA VAL A 124 7.82 -10.31 1.58
C VAL A 124 8.40 -11.72 1.53
N ARG A 125 7.56 -12.71 1.82
CA ARG A 125 7.91 -14.11 1.57
C ARG A 125 7.76 -14.32 0.06
N LEU A 126 8.86 -14.17 -0.66
CA LEU A 126 8.93 -14.53 -2.08
C LEU A 126 8.75 -16.05 -2.17
N TYR A 127 7.62 -16.48 -2.71
CA TYR A 127 7.38 -17.88 -3.04
C TYR A 127 7.96 -18.13 -4.43
N PHE A 128 9.00 -18.96 -4.50
CA PHE A 128 9.57 -19.42 -5.76
C PHE A 128 9.01 -20.82 -6.03
N PRO A 129 8.01 -20.98 -6.92
CA PRO A 129 7.62 -22.31 -7.38
C PRO A 129 8.82 -23.00 -8.03
N LYS A 130 8.87 -24.35 -7.99
CA LYS A 130 9.89 -25.08 -8.75
C LYS A 130 9.59 -24.93 -10.24
N GLU A 131 10.51 -24.26 -10.94
CA GLU A 131 10.47 -24.00 -12.38
C GLU A 131 11.00 -25.23 -13.16
N GLU A 132 10.27 -26.35 -13.10
CA GLU A 132 10.58 -27.52 -13.92
C GLU A 132 9.71 -27.55 -15.18
N GLY A 133 10.34 -27.61 -16.35
CA GLY A 133 9.67 -27.85 -17.64
C GLY A 133 9.10 -26.61 -18.34
N LEU A 134 9.45 -25.38 -17.94
CA LEU A 134 9.04 -24.18 -18.66
C LEU A 134 9.86 -24.02 -19.95
N ASP A 135 9.20 -23.60 -21.03
CA ASP A 135 9.87 -23.23 -22.29
C ASP A 135 10.21 -21.72 -22.27
N ILE A 136 11.50 -21.42 -22.20
CA ILE A 136 12.01 -20.05 -22.10
C ILE A 136 12.85 -19.72 -23.32
N ILE A 137 12.55 -18.59 -23.93
CA ILE A 137 13.38 -17.98 -24.96
C ILE A 137 14.27 -16.92 -24.34
N ILE A 138 15.57 -16.98 -24.65
CA ILE A 138 16.55 -15.96 -24.31
C ILE A 138 16.89 -15.18 -25.59
N ASP A 139 16.84 -13.83 -25.53
CA ASP A 139 17.25 -12.99 -26.64
C ASP A 139 18.72 -13.26 -26.99
N SER A 140 19.01 -13.40 -28.28
CA SER A 140 20.35 -13.72 -28.76
C SER A 140 21.38 -12.62 -28.49
N ARG A 141 20.96 -11.38 -28.21
CA ARG A 141 21.82 -10.24 -27.85
C ARG A 141 22.17 -10.21 -26.36
N GLU A 142 21.49 -10.97 -25.50
CA GLU A 142 21.80 -11.04 -24.07
C GLU A 142 23.11 -11.82 -23.84
N LYS A 143 24.16 -11.08 -23.47
CA LYS A 143 25.53 -11.60 -23.30
C LYS A 143 25.70 -12.37 -22.00
N HIS A 144 24.94 -12.00 -20.97
CA HIS A 144 25.06 -12.56 -19.62
C HIS A 144 23.70 -13.00 -19.11
N PRO A 145 23.08 -14.00 -19.77
CA PRO A 145 21.75 -14.44 -19.43
C PRO A 145 21.71 -15.08 -18.04
N TYR A 146 20.55 -15.00 -17.40
CA TYR A 146 20.26 -15.79 -16.22
C TYR A 146 20.24 -17.30 -16.55
N LYS A 147 20.59 -18.13 -15.57
CA LYS A 147 20.59 -19.59 -15.70
C LYS A 147 19.27 -20.16 -15.18
N PHE A 148 18.34 -20.43 -16.08
CA PHE A 148 17.06 -21.07 -15.77
C PHE A 148 17.23 -22.59 -15.63
N ASN A 149 17.68 -23.05 -14.46
CA ASN A 149 17.87 -24.47 -14.19
C ASN A 149 16.52 -25.21 -14.18
N GLY A 150 16.42 -26.34 -14.88
CA GLY A 150 15.18 -27.14 -14.93
C GLY A 150 14.19 -26.71 -16.01
N CYS A 151 14.50 -25.65 -16.77
CA CYS A 151 13.70 -25.17 -17.89
C CYS A 151 14.27 -25.61 -19.25
N ASN A 152 13.42 -25.65 -20.26
CA ASN A 152 13.82 -25.82 -21.67
C ASN A 152 14.19 -24.45 -22.24
N ILE A 153 15.45 -24.29 -22.64
CA ILE A 153 15.97 -23.00 -23.08
C ILE A 153 16.14 -23.00 -24.60
N GLN A 154 15.58 -21.99 -25.25
CA GLN A 154 15.82 -21.66 -26.65
C GLN A 154 16.49 -20.29 -26.75
N ARG A 155 17.39 -20.11 -27.73
CA ARG A 155 17.97 -18.81 -28.04
C ARG A 155 17.51 -18.36 -29.40
N GLN A 156 16.83 -17.22 -29.45
CA GLN A 156 16.38 -16.58 -30.69
C GLN A 156 16.34 -15.08 -30.52
N ARG A 157 16.17 -14.34 -31.61
CA ARG A 157 16.01 -12.89 -31.55
C ARG A 157 14.58 -12.56 -31.14
N LEU A 158 14.40 -11.94 -29.99
CA LEU A 158 13.11 -11.45 -29.54
C LEU A 158 12.81 -10.08 -30.15
N PRO A 159 11.52 -9.76 -30.40
CA PRO A 159 11.13 -8.42 -30.83
C PRO A 159 11.40 -7.40 -29.72
N VAL A 160 11.13 -7.76 -28.46
CA VAL A 160 11.38 -6.96 -27.26
C VAL A 160 11.71 -7.85 -26.04
N GLY A 161 12.41 -7.27 -25.07
CA GLY A 161 12.82 -7.93 -23.84
C GLY A 161 14.04 -8.83 -24.01
N ASP A 162 14.55 -9.31 -22.88
CA ASP A 162 15.69 -10.21 -22.80
C ASP A 162 15.26 -11.67 -22.68
N TYR A 163 14.09 -11.93 -22.10
CA TYR A 163 13.51 -13.26 -21.97
C TYR A 163 12.04 -13.27 -22.39
N ALA A 164 11.57 -14.41 -22.87
CA ALA A 164 10.16 -14.65 -23.13
C ALA A 164 9.74 -16.04 -22.64
N LEU A 165 8.52 -16.15 -22.12
CA LEU A 165 7.90 -17.43 -21.77
C LEU A 165 7.06 -17.92 -22.94
N LEU A 166 7.26 -19.19 -23.31
CA LEU A 166 6.52 -19.86 -24.37
C LEU A 166 5.52 -20.84 -23.76
N ILE A 167 4.26 -20.78 -24.20
CA ILE A 167 3.22 -21.78 -23.91
C ILE A 167 2.53 -22.09 -25.24
N ASP A 168 2.36 -23.37 -25.58
CA ASP A 168 1.75 -23.80 -26.84
C ASP A 168 2.35 -23.12 -28.08
N ASN A 169 3.67 -22.92 -28.07
CA ASN A 169 4.44 -22.27 -29.12
C ASN A 169 4.07 -20.79 -29.36
N GLN A 170 3.46 -20.13 -28.38
CA GLN A 170 3.16 -18.70 -28.37
C GLN A 170 3.86 -17.99 -27.20
N ILE A 171 4.34 -16.77 -27.45
CA ILE A 171 4.93 -15.93 -26.40
C ILE A 171 3.79 -15.36 -25.56
N VAL A 172 3.75 -15.76 -24.28
CA VAL A 172 2.71 -15.31 -23.33
C VAL A 172 3.18 -14.21 -22.39
N SER A 173 4.50 -14.04 -22.26
CA SER A 173 5.11 -13.03 -21.38
C SER A 173 6.51 -12.70 -21.86
N VAL A 174 6.92 -11.45 -21.65
CA VAL A 174 8.27 -10.93 -21.91
C VAL A 174 8.85 -10.32 -20.65
N VAL A 175 10.17 -10.38 -20.51
CA VAL A 175 10.90 -9.87 -19.35
C VAL A 175 12.10 -9.08 -19.83
N GLU A 176 12.21 -7.84 -19.36
CA GLU A 176 13.40 -7.01 -19.47
C GLU A 176 14.28 -7.22 -18.23
N ARG A 177 15.55 -7.58 -18.46
CA ARG A 177 16.51 -7.73 -17.39
C ARG A 177 17.25 -6.41 -17.17
N LYS A 178 17.18 -5.92 -15.93
CA LYS A 178 17.96 -4.75 -15.52
C LYS A 178 18.81 -5.07 -14.30
N ARG A 179 20.05 -4.57 -14.28
CA ARG A 179 20.85 -4.57 -13.05
C ARG A 179 20.24 -3.57 -12.07
N PHE A 180 20.38 -3.85 -10.78
CA PHE A 180 19.79 -3.01 -9.74
C PHE A 180 20.30 -1.56 -9.79
N ASP A 181 21.61 -1.35 -9.96
CA ASP A 181 22.20 -0.01 -10.05
C ASP A 181 21.72 0.76 -11.29
N ASP A 182 21.57 0.07 -12.42
CA ASP A 182 21.01 0.66 -13.64
C ASP A 182 19.55 1.04 -13.44
N LEU A 183 18.75 0.18 -12.79
CA LEU A 183 17.36 0.48 -12.44
C LEU A 183 17.25 1.70 -11.51
N LEU A 184 18.10 1.79 -10.48
CA LEU A 184 18.13 2.94 -9.56
C LEU A 184 18.42 4.24 -10.33
N ARG A 185 19.41 4.20 -11.24
CA ARG A 185 19.75 5.34 -12.10
C ARG A 185 18.57 5.72 -13.01
N MET A 186 17.89 4.74 -13.58
CA MET A 186 16.69 4.97 -14.40
C MET A 186 15.53 5.56 -13.60
N MET A 187 15.33 5.13 -12.34
CA MET A 187 14.29 5.72 -11.48
C MET A 187 14.58 7.19 -11.14
N THR A 188 15.84 7.62 -11.13
CA THR A 188 16.19 9.05 -11.04
C THR A 188 15.96 9.82 -12.34
N ASN A 189 15.86 9.13 -13.48
CA ASN A 189 15.60 9.70 -14.81
C ASN A 189 14.40 9.02 -15.48
N MET A 190 13.19 9.41 -15.05
CA MET A 190 11.91 8.79 -15.45
C MET A 190 11.71 8.69 -16.97
N SER A 191 12.33 9.55 -17.77
CA SER A 191 12.23 9.51 -19.23
C SER A 191 12.80 8.23 -19.84
N GLU A 192 13.91 7.73 -19.31
CA GLU A 192 14.56 6.51 -19.80
C GLU A 192 13.73 5.26 -19.45
N LEU A 193 13.16 5.24 -18.25
CA LEU A 193 12.27 4.17 -17.80
C LEU A 193 10.99 4.09 -18.65
N ASN A 194 10.38 5.24 -18.95
CA ASN A 194 9.15 5.29 -19.74
C ASN A 194 9.35 4.75 -21.16
N LEU A 195 10.51 5.00 -21.78
CA LEU A 195 10.82 4.48 -23.11
C LEU A 195 10.86 2.94 -23.10
N ILE A 196 11.60 2.35 -22.17
CA ILE A 196 11.71 0.89 -22.08
C ILE A 196 10.35 0.24 -21.81
N ILE A 197 9.55 0.80 -20.90
CA ILE A 197 8.21 0.27 -20.61
C ILE A 197 7.29 0.39 -21.83
N SER A 198 7.45 1.41 -22.67
CA SER A 198 6.61 1.58 -23.87
C SER A 198 6.93 0.59 -25.00
N GLU A 199 8.12 -0.01 -24.97
CA GLU A 199 8.54 -0.99 -25.97
C GLU A 199 8.09 -2.41 -25.61
N LEU A 200 7.97 -2.72 -24.30
CA LEU A 200 7.57 -4.03 -23.75
C LEU A 200 6.06 -4.30 -23.89
#